data_AF-A0A6H0KQY5-F1
#
_entry.id   AF-A0A6H0KQY5-F1
#
_cell.length_a   1.000
_cell.length_b   1.000
_cell.length_c   1.000
_cell.angle_alpha   90.00
_cell.angle_beta   90.00
_cell.angle_gamma   90.00
#
_symmetry.space_group_name_H-M   'P 1'
#
loop_
_entity.id
_entity.type
_entity.pdbx_description
1 polymer ?
#
loop_
_entity_poly.entity_id
_entity_poly.type
_entity_poly.pdbx_seq_one_letter_code
_entity_poly.pdbx_strand_id
1 'polypeptide(L)'
;MNSPFGKIEWNKYEASLLIEAYKNVEAGDITRENAISKLSIRLRNRMLIHGISIGETYRNTNGINLQMSAIEYCLTNGEKGCIKPSQLFRDMVLMYVTDEDKFKAILIEAKEMYPEPIKEYSYQEHECVSNILRESNVEHYRYLPRFRIILSQRFSKGFRLNSIIATKQFNRYYEELFGEELLIDNEELNATISSCGLVLDDKLYLHNYLLDDTLKMRLEVYIKEVFTEPNRYIFYEVLFNEFYAELLDSRIADKEMFAAYLRYCYDDKWYFNSHYFANIENVKIDSDEIVVNYILEQCAVVSEDDAIAAISYLPEDWVRQSFNRNNTVLITNGRGLRFHIDIFVITSDELNRIIQIIALGISKFGFIGADELMDDLKKQVPSVIENNSTISELGIRNALALKLSGQFSFNRSVISNIGENISAVDALLTFARSHDKYSLAEIDQLASTLGTVLNYHLESISKYSCRLDNNNFISNRLVEFDCDKIDDALSLCCDGDFMPLKDITNFASFPPCGHVWNLRLLESFLLIGSKMFKLLYGGYLNKNNISGTVVKCNSQFKSFDDVVIYALATSEIRLTKNDALDFLANEGYIVQRRFATIDNLLIKANELRNKLKD
;
A
#
# COMPACT_ATOMS: atom_id res chain seq x y z
N MET A 1 19.60 21.48 -0.18
CA MET A 1 19.62 21.82 1.26
C MET A 1 18.91 20.69 2.00
N ASN A 2 19.60 20.05 2.95
CA ASN A 2 19.06 18.92 3.71
C ASN A 2 17.99 19.38 4.70
N SER A 3 16.93 18.57 4.87
CA SER A 3 15.88 18.77 5.87
C SER A 3 16.50 18.88 7.28
N PRO A 4 16.11 19.86 8.12
CA PRO A 4 16.66 20.04 9.47
C PRO A 4 16.21 18.96 10.47
N PHE A 5 15.38 17.99 10.06
CA PHE A 5 14.91 16.91 10.91
C PHE A 5 15.56 15.59 10.53
N GLY A 6 16.84 15.45 10.89
CA GLY A 6 17.47 14.13 10.95
C GLY A 6 16.73 13.23 11.93
N LYS A 7 16.55 11.95 11.58
CA LYS A 7 15.96 10.94 12.47
C LYS A 7 16.78 10.89 13.77
N ILE A 8 16.18 11.24 14.91
CA ILE A 8 16.88 11.16 16.21
C ILE A 8 17.16 9.67 16.51
N GLU A 9 18.43 9.30 16.36
CA GLU A 9 18.90 7.93 16.55
C GLU A 9 18.79 7.49 18.02
N TRP A 10 18.70 6.17 18.25
CA TRP A 10 18.77 5.62 19.60
C TRP A 10 20.18 5.78 20.15
N ASN A 11 20.29 6.05 21.44
CA ASN A 11 21.56 6.12 22.14
C ASN A 11 21.67 5.01 23.21
N LYS A 12 22.86 4.82 23.77
CA LYS A 12 23.15 3.78 24.77
C LYS A 12 22.29 3.90 26.04
N TYR A 13 21.87 5.10 26.44
CA TYR A 13 21.05 5.35 27.62
C TYR A 13 19.58 4.96 27.41
N GLU A 14 19.02 5.33 26.25
CA GLU A 14 17.67 4.89 25.86
C GLU A 14 17.62 3.37 25.71
N ALA A 15 18.67 2.77 25.13
CA ALA A 15 18.80 1.32 24.99
C ALA A 15 18.89 0.60 26.36
N SER A 16 19.62 1.14 27.34
CA SER A 16 19.67 0.53 28.68
C SER A 16 18.32 0.56 29.40
N LEU A 17 17.56 1.65 29.27
CA LEU A 17 16.21 1.76 29.85
C LEU A 17 15.22 0.80 29.16
N LEU A 18 15.37 0.58 27.85
CA LEU A 18 14.58 -0.39 27.10
C LEU A 18 14.86 -1.83 27.54
N ILE A 19 16.13 -2.17 27.79
CA ILE A 19 16.52 -3.48 28.32
C ILE A 19 15.96 -3.69 29.72
N GLU A 20 16.07 -2.70 30.61
CA GLU A 20 15.47 -2.76 31.95
C GLU A 20 13.94 -2.95 31.88
N ALA A 21 13.26 -2.18 31.03
CA ALA A 21 11.81 -2.30 30.85
C ALA A 21 11.40 -3.69 30.37
N TYR A 22 12.14 -4.30 29.43
CA TYR A 22 11.90 -5.68 29.01
C TYR A 22 12.14 -6.68 30.14
N LYS A 23 13.20 -6.52 30.94
CA LYS A 23 13.49 -7.43 32.06
C LYS A 23 12.43 -7.39 33.15
N ASN A 24 11.86 -6.23 33.44
CA ASN A 24 10.73 -6.13 34.37
C ASN A 24 9.47 -6.83 33.83
N VAL A 25 9.29 -6.88 32.50
CA VAL A 25 8.20 -7.63 31.86
C VAL A 25 8.47 -9.14 31.92
N GLU A 26 9.71 -9.56 31.66
CA GLU A 26 10.13 -10.97 31.74
C GLU A 26 10.02 -11.52 33.18
N ALA A 27 10.34 -10.70 34.17
CA ALA A 27 10.19 -11.02 35.59
C ALA A 27 8.73 -11.05 36.07
N GLY A 28 7.79 -10.50 35.28
CA GLY A 28 6.38 -10.38 35.65
C GLY A 28 6.06 -9.21 36.58
N ASP A 29 7.01 -8.30 36.83
CA ASP A 29 6.84 -7.13 37.71
C ASP A 29 5.90 -6.07 37.10
N ILE A 30 5.75 -6.07 35.77
CA ILE A 30 4.91 -5.12 35.04
C ILE A 30 4.41 -5.75 33.73
N THR A 31 3.19 -5.42 33.31
CA THR A 31 2.69 -5.85 32.00
C THR A 31 3.48 -5.19 30.87
N ARG A 32 3.63 -5.89 29.73
CA ARG A 32 4.35 -5.37 28.56
C ARG A 32 3.82 -4.00 28.11
N GLU A 33 2.49 -3.85 28.08
CA GLU A 33 1.82 -2.60 27.72
C GLU A 33 2.18 -1.46 28.67
N ASN A 34 2.16 -1.71 29.99
CA ASN A 34 2.51 -0.69 30.98
C ASN A 34 4.01 -0.33 30.93
N ALA A 35 4.90 -1.30 30.67
CA ALA A 35 6.33 -1.03 30.48
C ALA A 35 6.59 -0.16 29.25
N ILE A 36 5.91 -0.45 28.13
CA ILE A 36 5.98 0.34 26.89
C ILE A 36 5.48 1.77 27.14
N SER A 37 4.31 1.90 27.77
CA SER A 37 3.70 3.20 28.07
C SER A 37 4.60 4.05 28.97
N LYS A 38 5.07 3.48 30.10
CA LYS A 38 5.99 4.17 31.03
C LYS A 38 7.28 4.61 30.34
N LEU A 39 7.92 3.73 29.57
CA LEU A 39 9.16 4.07 28.88
C LEU A 39 8.95 5.15 27.80
N SER A 40 7.87 5.06 27.03
CA SER A 40 7.48 6.07 26.04
C SER A 40 7.31 7.44 26.69
N ILE A 41 6.54 7.53 27.78
CA ILE A 41 6.33 8.78 28.52
C ILE A 41 7.67 9.31 29.04
N ARG A 42 8.48 8.45 29.65
CA ARG A 42 9.79 8.81 30.23
C ARG A 42 10.76 9.39 29.21
N LEU A 43 10.91 8.76 28.04
CA LEU A 43 11.79 9.25 26.97
C LEU A 43 11.29 10.54 26.32
N ARG A 44 9.97 10.66 26.13
CA ARG A 44 9.36 11.86 25.55
C ARG A 44 9.42 13.05 26.51
N ASN A 45 9.19 12.82 27.81
CA ASN A 45 9.28 13.84 28.85
C ASN A 45 10.67 14.50 28.90
N ARG A 46 11.75 13.72 28.71
CA ARG A 46 13.12 14.27 28.63
C ARG A 46 13.28 15.30 27.52
N MET A 47 12.71 15.04 26.34
CA MET A 47 12.82 15.97 25.21
C MET A 47 12.02 17.25 25.48
N LEU A 48 10.85 17.12 26.12
CA LEU A 48 10.02 18.25 26.54
C LEU A 48 10.74 19.13 27.58
N ILE A 49 11.36 18.53 28.61
CA ILE A 49 12.15 19.26 29.62
C ILE A 49 13.30 20.06 28.97
N HIS A 50 13.85 19.58 27.85
CA HIS A 50 14.90 20.29 27.10
C HIS A 50 14.41 21.27 26.04
N GLY A 51 13.10 21.51 25.95
CA GLY A 51 12.53 22.39 24.93
C GLY A 51 12.72 21.88 23.50
N ILE A 52 12.98 20.57 23.33
CA ILE A 52 13.09 19.94 22.01
C ILE A 52 11.69 19.55 21.56
N SER A 53 11.21 20.20 20.50
CA SER A 53 9.94 19.85 19.87
C SER A 53 10.04 18.45 19.25
N ILE A 54 9.20 17.52 19.72
CA ILE A 54 9.15 16.14 19.24
C ILE A 54 7.83 15.86 18.52
N GLY A 55 7.89 15.16 17.38
CA GLY A 55 6.71 14.72 16.65
C GLY A 55 6.00 13.52 17.32
N GLU A 56 4.80 13.20 16.83
CA GLU A 56 3.99 12.06 17.30
C GLU A 56 4.67 10.69 17.10
N THR A 57 5.61 10.59 16.17
CA THR A 57 6.34 9.36 15.85
C THR A 57 7.59 9.15 16.70
N TYR A 58 8.04 10.15 17.48
CA TYR A 58 9.24 10.05 18.30
C TYR A 58 8.99 9.19 19.55
N ARG A 59 9.61 8.01 19.62
CA ARG A 59 9.57 7.10 20.79
C ARG A 59 8.14 6.85 21.31
N ASN A 60 7.16 6.80 20.41
CA ASN A 60 5.78 6.47 20.76
C ASN A 60 5.65 4.98 21.12
N THR A 61 4.50 4.59 21.68
CA THR A 61 4.25 3.23 22.17
C THR A 61 4.49 2.16 21.10
N ASN A 62 4.08 2.40 19.85
CA ASN A 62 4.34 1.49 18.73
C ASN A 62 5.84 1.34 18.43
N GLY A 63 6.58 2.45 18.39
CA GLY A 63 8.02 2.45 18.20
C GLY A 63 8.78 1.78 19.33
N ILE A 64 8.35 1.98 20.58
CA ILE A 64 8.91 1.30 21.76
C ILE A 64 8.60 -0.20 21.73
N ASN A 65 7.35 -0.60 21.43
CA ASN A 65 6.98 -2.01 21.30
C ASN A 65 7.84 -2.72 20.24
N LEU A 66 8.04 -2.06 19.10
CA LEU A 66 8.89 -2.54 18.01
C LEU A 66 10.34 -2.78 18.47
N GLN A 67 10.93 -1.82 19.19
CA GLN A 67 12.30 -1.99 19.70
C GLN A 67 12.38 -2.98 20.86
N MET A 68 11.35 -3.08 21.69
CA MET A 68 11.27 -4.07 22.76
C MET A 68 11.24 -5.50 22.19
N SER A 69 10.55 -5.72 21.08
CA SER A 69 10.62 -6.98 20.31
C SER A 69 12.00 -7.27 19.72
N ALA A 70 12.78 -6.23 19.38
CA ALA A 70 14.16 -6.38 18.93
C ALA A 70 15.13 -6.73 20.08
N ILE A 71 14.88 -6.22 21.30
CA ILE A 71 15.62 -6.60 22.52
C ILE A 71 15.29 -8.04 22.93
N GLU A 72 14.01 -8.44 22.86
CA GLU A 72 13.56 -9.81 23.07
C GLU A 72 14.23 -10.78 22.10
N TYR A 73 14.35 -10.40 20.83
CA TYR A 73 15.11 -11.16 19.83
C TYR A 73 16.59 -11.32 20.19
N CYS A 74 17.25 -10.26 20.65
CA CYS A 74 18.64 -10.33 21.11
C CYS A 74 18.81 -11.25 22.34
N LEU A 75 17.92 -11.13 23.33
CA LEU A 75 18.04 -11.85 24.61
C LEU A 75 17.68 -13.33 24.50
N THR A 76 16.82 -13.69 23.55
CA THR A 76 16.41 -15.08 23.30
C THR A 76 17.17 -15.75 22.16
N ASN A 77 18.26 -15.13 21.67
CA ASN A 77 19.03 -15.61 20.52
C ASN A 77 18.17 -15.92 19.27
N GLY A 78 17.07 -15.18 19.10
CA GLY A 78 16.16 -15.30 17.97
C GLY A 78 15.02 -16.31 18.12
N GLU A 79 14.81 -16.90 19.30
CA GLU A 79 13.67 -17.78 19.57
C GLU A 79 12.34 -17.02 19.70
N LYS A 80 12.36 -15.78 20.19
CA LYS A 80 11.19 -14.90 20.35
C LYS A 80 11.47 -13.48 19.89
N GLY A 81 10.42 -12.74 19.54
CA GLY A 81 10.52 -11.39 18.99
C GLY A 81 10.67 -11.38 17.47
N CYS A 82 10.30 -10.27 16.85
CA CYS A 82 10.36 -10.08 15.41
C CYS A 82 11.05 -8.75 15.15
N ILE A 83 12.27 -8.76 14.57
CA ILE A 83 12.99 -7.69 13.84
C ILE A 83 14.51 -7.89 13.90
N LYS A 84 15.25 -7.42 12.88
CA LYS A 84 16.73 -7.37 12.87
C LYS A 84 17.22 -6.20 13.75
N PRO A 85 17.73 -6.44 14.97
CA PRO A 85 18.15 -5.38 15.90
C PRO A 85 19.37 -4.61 15.37
N SER A 86 19.43 -3.31 15.69
CA SER A 86 20.58 -2.45 15.39
C SER A 86 21.84 -2.92 16.11
N GLN A 87 23.02 -2.51 15.62
CA GLN A 87 24.28 -2.87 16.27
C GLN A 87 24.33 -2.35 17.72
N LEU A 88 23.80 -1.14 17.98
CA LEU A 88 23.68 -0.58 19.33
C LEU A 88 22.93 -1.53 20.29
N PHE A 89 21.79 -2.09 19.87
CA PHE A 89 21.03 -2.99 20.74
C PHE A 89 21.73 -4.33 20.95
N ARG A 90 22.44 -4.84 19.95
CA ARG A 90 23.28 -6.04 20.10
C ARG A 90 24.40 -5.79 21.11
N ASP A 91 25.10 -4.66 20.99
CA ASP A 91 26.22 -4.32 21.86
C ASP A 91 25.75 -4.09 23.31
N MET A 92 24.61 -3.44 23.50
CA MET A 92 24.05 -3.20 24.84
C MET A 92 23.52 -4.49 25.50
N VAL A 93 22.89 -5.39 24.74
CA VAL A 93 22.48 -6.71 25.25
C VAL A 93 23.69 -7.59 25.53
N LEU A 94 24.71 -7.58 24.67
CA LEU A 94 25.96 -8.29 24.91
C LEU A 94 26.62 -7.80 26.20
N MET A 95 26.72 -6.48 26.38
CA MET A 95 27.26 -5.89 27.60
C MET A 95 26.44 -6.27 28.84
N TYR A 96 25.12 -6.26 28.76
CA TYR A 96 24.24 -6.74 29.84
C TYR A 96 24.55 -8.20 30.25
N VAL A 97 24.89 -9.07 29.29
CA VAL A 97 25.19 -10.49 29.53
C VAL A 97 26.63 -10.72 29.98
N THR A 98 27.61 -9.98 29.44
CA THR A 98 29.05 -10.25 29.66
C THR A 98 29.72 -9.37 30.71
N ASP A 99 29.16 -8.19 30.99
CA ASP A 99 29.75 -7.17 31.87
C ASP A 99 28.64 -6.35 32.57
N GLU A 100 27.98 -7.00 33.53
CA GLU A 100 26.81 -6.47 34.24
C GLU A 100 27.13 -5.17 35.01
N ASP A 101 28.34 -5.05 35.57
CA ASP A 101 28.76 -3.87 36.33
C ASP A 101 28.86 -2.63 35.43
N LYS A 102 29.43 -2.79 34.23
CA LYS A 102 29.49 -1.72 33.24
C LYS A 102 28.12 -1.34 32.70
N PHE A 103 27.23 -2.32 32.50
CA PHE A 103 25.85 -2.04 32.13
C PHE A 103 25.09 -1.28 33.22
N LYS A 104 25.23 -1.69 34.49
CA LYS A 104 24.61 -1.00 35.64
C LYS A 104 25.05 0.45 35.76
N ALA A 105 26.33 0.74 35.52
CA ALA A 105 26.83 2.12 35.52
C ALA A 105 26.13 2.99 34.46
N ILE A 106 25.93 2.47 33.24
CA ILE A 106 25.21 3.16 32.16
C ILE A 106 23.73 3.33 32.51
N LEU A 107 23.10 2.31 33.11
CA LEU A 107 21.70 2.36 33.51
C LEU A 107 21.45 3.41 34.61
N ILE A 108 22.37 3.54 35.58
CA ILE A 108 22.30 4.59 36.61
C ILE A 108 22.35 5.97 35.96
N GLU A 109 23.33 6.21 35.09
CA GLU A 109 23.46 7.47 34.34
C GLU A 109 22.22 7.73 33.47
N ALA A 110 21.66 6.70 32.85
CA ALA A 110 20.42 6.80 32.07
C ALA A 110 19.22 7.18 32.94
N LYS A 111 19.12 6.67 34.17
CA LYS A 111 18.00 7.00 35.06
C LYS A 111 18.06 8.45 35.55
N GLU A 112 19.25 9.00 35.74
CA GLU A 112 19.46 10.41 36.06
C GLU A 112 19.15 11.30 34.84
N MET A 113 19.59 10.89 33.66
CA MET A 113 19.37 11.64 32.42
C MET A 113 17.89 11.63 32.01
N TYR A 114 17.19 10.53 32.23
CA TYR A 114 15.77 10.38 31.94
C TYR A 114 15.03 10.11 33.25
N PRO A 115 14.70 11.14 34.05
CA PRO A 115 13.99 10.92 35.30
C PRO A 115 12.58 10.37 35.03
N GLU A 116 12.08 9.53 35.95
CA GLU A 116 10.66 9.16 35.94
C GLU A 116 9.81 10.44 36.08
N PRO A 117 8.72 10.57 35.32
CA PRO A 117 7.82 11.70 35.48
C PRO A 117 7.26 11.71 36.91
N ILE A 118 7.33 12.85 37.59
CA ILE A 118 6.81 13.02 38.95
C ILE A 118 5.30 12.75 38.91
N LYS A 119 4.85 11.71 39.61
CA LYS A 119 3.42 11.46 39.83
C LYS A 119 2.88 12.53 40.77
N GLU A 120 1.98 13.38 40.28
CA GLU A 120 0.91 13.92 41.11
C GLU A 120 -0.44 13.35 40.66
N TYR A 121 -1.00 12.60 41.61
CA TYR A 121 -2.36 12.11 41.84
C TYR A 121 -3.00 11.02 40.95
N SER A 122 -3.14 9.87 41.62
CA SER A 122 -4.16 8.83 41.45
C SER A 122 -5.58 9.37 41.67
N TYR A 123 -6.52 8.98 40.81
CA TYR A 123 -7.95 8.99 41.13
C TYR A 123 -8.24 7.90 42.15
N GLN A 124 -8.44 8.28 43.41
CA GLN A 124 -9.30 7.57 44.34
C GLN A 124 -10.55 8.42 44.57
N GLU A 125 -11.70 7.75 44.43
CA GLU A 125 -13.05 8.10 44.89
C GLU A 125 -13.27 9.53 45.39
N HIS A 126 -14.07 10.31 44.64
CA HIS A 126 -14.83 11.40 45.23
C HIS A 126 -16.33 11.17 45.00
N GLU A 127 -16.93 10.54 46.01
CA GLU A 127 -18.29 10.77 46.43
C GLU A 127 -18.61 12.26 46.52
N CYS A 128 -19.84 12.57 46.12
CA CYS A 128 -20.69 13.71 46.51
C CYS A 128 -20.03 14.80 47.36
N VAL A 129 -19.81 15.97 46.74
CA VAL A 129 -19.38 17.19 47.43
C VAL A 129 -20.50 17.67 48.35
N SER A 130 -20.43 17.25 49.61
CA SER A 130 -20.92 18.04 50.73
C SER A 130 -19.93 17.96 51.89
N ASN A 131 -19.32 19.11 52.17
CA ASN A 131 -18.50 19.43 53.35
C ASN A 131 -17.14 18.73 53.48
N ILE A 132 -16.05 19.46 53.25
CA ILE A 132 -15.15 19.97 54.32
C ILE A 132 -14.06 20.87 53.70
N LEU A 133 -14.07 22.13 54.13
CA LEU A 133 -12.98 23.10 53.98
C LEU A 133 -11.77 22.66 54.81
N ARG A 134 -10.55 22.72 54.23
CA ARG A 134 -9.31 23.06 54.95
C ARG A 134 -8.37 23.87 54.05
N GLU A 135 -8.54 25.19 54.15
CA GLU A 135 -7.48 26.20 54.30
C GLU A 135 -6.18 25.98 53.49
N SER A 136 -6.23 26.24 52.17
CA SER A 136 -5.08 26.72 51.38
C SER A 136 -5.41 27.21 49.95
N ASN A 137 -6.60 26.94 49.39
CA ASN A 137 -6.93 27.28 47.99
C ASN A 137 -8.17 28.20 47.80
N VAL A 138 -8.43 29.12 48.73
CA VAL A 138 -9.60 30.03 48.64
C VAL A 138 -9.42 31.12 47.57
N GLU A 139 -8.19 31.48 47.20
CA GLU A 139 -7.95 32.53 46.18
C GLU A 139 -8.17 32.07 44.74
N HIS A 140 -7.82 30.82 44.40
CA HIS A 140 -7.86 30.31 43.01
C HIS A 140 -9.28 30.26 42.40
N TYR A 141 -10.32 30.11 43.23
CA TYR A 141 -11.73 30.07 42.78
C TYR A 141 -12.41 31.44 42.76
N ARG A 142 -11.76 32.50 43.27
CA ARG A 142 -12.33 33.85 43.37
C ARG A 142 -12.70 34.42 41.99
N TYR A 143 -11.89 34.13 40.98
CA TYR A 143 -12.03 34.72 39.65
C TYR A 143 -12.85 33.88 38.67
N LEU A 144 -13.09 32.60 38.97
CA LEU A 144 -13.74 31.66 38.05
C LEU A 144 -15.10 32.13 37.53
N PRO A 145 -16.06 32.61 38.37
CA PRO A 145 -17.35 33.09 37.87
C PRO A 145 -17.19 34.28 36.89
N ARG A 146 -16.27 35.20 37.19
CA ARG A 146 -16.00 36.38 36.36
C ARG A 146 -15.31 36.01 35.05
N PHE A 147 -14.38 35.05 35.09
CA PHE A 147 -13.70 34.54 33.91
C PHE A 147 -14.68 33.85 32.98
N ARG A 148 -15.61 33.03 33.50
CA ARG A 148 -16.66 32.40 32.69
C ARG A 148 -17.55 33.41 31.97
N ILE A 149 -17.85 34.56 32.60
CA ILE A 149 -18.59 35.67 31.97
C ILE A 149 -17.80 36.28 30.82
N ILE A 150 -16.52 36.60 31.02
CA ILE A 150 -15.66 37.16 29.96
C ILE A 150 -15.54 36.16 28.80
N LEU A 151 -15.26 34.89 29.12
CA LEU A 151 -15.07 33.83 28.14
C LEU A 151 -16.33 33.61 27.30
N SER A 152 -17.52 33.64 27.91
CA SER A 152 -18.78 33.44 27.19
C SER A 152 -19.16 34.63 26.31
N GLN A 153 -18.95 35.86 26.78
CA GLN A 153 -19.36 37.07 26.07
C GLN A 153 -18.35 37.55 25.01
N ARG A 154 -17.04 37.37 25.27
CA ARG A 154 -15.97 37.99 24.46
C ARG A 154 -15.08 36.98 23.73
N PHE A 155 -15.10 35.70 24.13
CA PHE A 155 -14.29 34.62 23.54
C PHE A 155 -15.13 33.45 23.06
N SER A 156 -16.24 33.74 22.36
CA SER A 156 -17.16 32.72 21.84
C SER A 156 -16.52 31.67 20.91
N LYS A 157 -15.46 32.06 20.20
CA LYS A 157 -14.66 31.15 19.34
C LYS A 157 -13.53 30.44 20.08
N GLY A 158 -13.46 30.57 21.40
CA GLY A 158 -12.41 30.01 22.26
C GLY A 158 -11.27 30.99 22.56
N PHE A 159 -10.56 30.73 23.66
CA PHE A 159 -9.46 31.54 24.18
C PHE A 159 -8.12 30.83 23.98
N ARG A 160 -7.13 31.47 23.34
CA ARG A 160 -5.80 30.84 23.14
C ARG A 160 -4.92 31.06 24.37
N LEU A 161 -4.58 29.98 25.05
CA LEU A 161 -3.67 29.95 26.19
C LEU A 161 -2.28 30.42 25.77
N ASN A 162 -1.53 31.00 26.72
CA ASN A 162 -0.15 31.49 26.52
C ASN A 162 0.01 32.54 25.40
N SER A 163 -1.09 33.14 24.92
CA SER A 163 -1.06 34.17 23.89
C SER A 163 -1.02 35.57 24.51
N ILE A 164 0.08 36.29 24.31
CA ILE A 164 0.25 37.68 24.78
C ILE A 164 -0.92 38.57 24.31
N ILE A 165 -1.41 38.36 23.09
CA ILE A 165 -2.52 39.13 22.53
C ILE A 165 -3.84 38.79 23.26
N ALA A 166 -4.11 37.49 23.46
CA ALA A 166 -5.33 37.05 24.11
C ALA A 166 -5.36 37.48 25.58
N THR A 167 -4.23 37.35 26.30
CA THR A 167 -4.06 37.82 27.67
C THR A 167 -4.30 39.32 27.82
N LYS A 168 -3.72 40.15 26.95
CA LYS A 168 -3.96 41.60 26.96
C LYS A 168 -5.44 41.94 26.71
N GLN A 169 -6.08 41.24 25.78
CA GLN A 169 -7.51 41.42 25.52
C GLN A 169 -8.36 41.00 26.72
N PHE A 170 -8.03 39.89 27.36
CA PHE A 170 -8.73 39.38 28.54
C PHE A 170 -8.66 40.38 29.70
N ASN A 171 -7.46 40.87 30.04
CA ASN A 171 -7.28 41.84 31.12
C ASN A 171 -8.06 43.13 30.85
N ARG A 172 -8.06 43.63 29.60
CA ARG A 172 -8.87 44.78 29.20
C ARG A 172 -10.38 44.53 29.40
N TYR A 173 -10.88 43.36 28.99
CA TYR A 173 -12.30 43.02 29.18
C TYR A 173 -12.65 42.79 30.64
N TYR A 174 -11.71 42.32 31.46
CA TYR A 174 -11.89 42.20 32.90
C TYR A 174 -12.09 43.58 33.54
N GLU A 175 -11.21 44.54 33.23
CA GLU A 175 -11.32 45.91 33.72
C GLU A 175 -12.61 46.59 33.22
N GLU A 176 -12.96 46.41 31.94
CA GLU A 176 -14.19 46.96 31.34
C GLU A 176 -15.47 46.45 32.04
N LEU A 177 -15.53 45.15 32.39
CA LEU A 177 -16.72 44.54 32.96
C LEU A 177 -16.82 44.66 34.49
N PHE A 178 -15.69 44.74 35.19
CA PHE A 178 -15.65 44.68 36.66
C PHE A 178 -15.08 45.94 37.32
N GLY A 179 -14.56 46.90 36.55
CA GLY A 179 -14.10 48.20 37.04
C GLY A 179 -12.83 48.16 37.89
N GLU A 180 -12.09 47.05 37.87
CA GLU A 180 -10.84 46.86 38.59
C GLU A 180 -9.80 46.11 37.75
N GLU A 181 -8.52 46.39 38.00
CA GLU A 181 -7.42 45.71 37.32
C GLU A 181 -7.27 44.27 37.84
N LEU A 182 -7.02 43.34 36.91
CA LEU A 182 -6.79 41.94 37.25
C LEU A 182 -5.34 41.74 37.74
N LEU A 183 -5.17 41.58 39.05
CA LEU A 183 -3.87 41.47 39.72
C LEU A 183 -3.44 40.00 39.93
N ILE A 184 -3.30 39.25 38.84
CA ILE A 184 -2.70 37.90 38.85
C ILE A 184 -1.65 37.80 37.75
N ASP A 185 -0.68 36.91 37.91
CA ASP A 185 0.31 36.67 36.87
C ASP A 185 -0.24 35.84 35.70
N ASN A 186 0.54 35.72 34.64
CA ASN A 186 0.11 35.01 33.43
C ASN A 186 -0.02 33.49 33.65
N GLU A 187 0.74 32.91 34.58
CA GLU A 187 0.70 31.47 34.85
C GLU A 187 -0.61 31.13 35.58
N GLU A 188 -0.93 31.90 36.61
CA GLU A 188 -2.18 31.80 37.35
C GLU A 188 -3.39 32.10 36.45
N LEU A 189 -3.33 33.13 35.60
CA LEU A 189 -4.38 33.42 34.62
C LEU A 189 -4.66 32.23 33.71
N ASN A 190 -3.63 31.63 33.11
CA ASN A 190 -3.80 30.49 32.21
C ASN A 190 -4.31 29.25 32.95
N ALA A 191 -3.86 29.00 34.19
CA ALA A 191 -4.37 27.90 35.02
C ALA A 191 -5.87 28.09 35.36
N THR A 192 -6.26 29.29 35.81
CA THR A 192 -7.67 29.59 36.13
C THR A 192 -8.55 29.59 34.88
N ILE A 193 -8.06 30.08 33.74
CA ILE A 193 -8.79 29.96 32.47
C ILE A 193 -8.93 28.49 32.10
N SER A 194 -7.87 27.68 32.18
CA SER A 194 -7.89 26.26 31.81
C SER A 194 -8.93 25.45 32.60
N SER A 195 -9.18 25.79 33.86
CA SER A 195 -10.23 25.16 34.68
C SER A 195 -11.67 25.63 34.36
N CYS A 196 -11.85 26.59 33.45
CA CYS A 196 -13.19 27.02 33.01
C CYS A 196 -13.83 26.08 31.96
N GLY A 197 -13.07 25.21 31.29
CA GLY A 197 -13.62 24.40 30.20
C GLY A 197 -12.64 23.44 29.52
N LEU A 198 -12.97 23.05 28.30
CA LEU A 198 -12.23 22.08 27.49
C LEU A 198 -11.04 22.75 26.79
N VAL A 199 -9.83 22.25 26.99
CA VAL A 199 -8.62 22.73 26.32
C VAL A 199 -8.24 21.79 25.17
N LEU A 200 -8.09 22.34 23.96
CA LEU A 200 -7.67 21.64 22.75
C LEU A 200 -6.71 22.53 21.95
N ASP A 201 -5.54 21.99 21.55
CA ASP A 201 -4.51 22.71 20.79
C ASP A 201 -4.19 24.11 21.35
N ASP A 202 -3.90 24.17 22.65
CA ASP A 202 -3.67 25.40 23.43
C ASP A 202 -4.83 26.40 23.42
N LYS A 203 -6.06 25.93 23.17
CA LYS A 203 -7.24 26.78 23.09
C LYS A 203 -8.37 26.26 23.97
N LEU A 204 -8.89 27.13 24.81
CA LEU A 204 -10.00 26.83 25.70
C LEU A 204 -11.35 27.11 25.05
N TYR A 205 -12.25 26.15 25.18
CA TYR A 205 -13.64 26.21 24.81
C TYR A 205 -14.53 26.00 26.04
N LEU A 206 -15.55 26.84 26.20
CA LEU A 206 -16.56 26.62 27.24
C LEU A 206 -17.50 25.48 26.81
N HIS A 207 -17.43 24.35 27.52
CA HIS A 207 -18.17 23.13 27.16
C HIS A 207 -19.69 23.34 27.04
N ASN A 208 -20.29 24.17 27.90
CA ASN A 208 -21.74 24.50 27.88
C ASN A 208 -22.19 25.27 26.62
N TYR A 209 -21.27 25.71 25.77
CA TYR A 209 -21.59 26.40 24.51
C TYR A 209 -21.11 25.62 23.29
N LEU A 210 -20.59 24.40 23.47
CA LEU A 210 -20.17 23.55 22.36
C LEU A 210 -21.35 22.87 21.69
N LEU A 211 -22.27 22.33 22.50
CA LEU A 211 -23.56 21.78 22.09
C LEU A 211 -24.68 22.47 22.88
N ASP A 212 -25.84 22.64 22.25
CA ASP A 212 -27.05 23.02 22.97
C ASP A 212 -27.63 21.84 23.78
N ASP A 213 -28.48 22.17 24.76
CA ASP A 213 -29.06 21.18 25.67
C ASP A 213 -29.95 20.14 24.95
N THR A 214 -30.59 20.52 23.83
CA THR A 214 -31.47 19.63 23.08
C THR A 214 -30.64 18.57 22.34
N LEU A 215 -29.60 18.99 21.63
CA LEU A 215 -28.67 18.10 20.95
C LEU A 215 -27.92 17.21 21.94
N LYS A 216 -27.50 17.76 23.09
CA LYS A 216 -26.88 16.99 24.17
C LYS A 216 -27.81 15.89 24.69
N MET A 217 -29.09 16.20 24.94
CA MET A 217 -30.06 15.21 25.41
C MET A 217 -30.29 14.10 24.38
N ARG A 218 -30.43 14.45 23.09
CA ARG A 218 -30.58 13.47 22.01
C ARG A 218 -29.35 12.54 21.90
N LEU A 219 -28.16 13.11 21.99
CA LEU A 219 -26.91 12.36 21.99
C LEU A 219 -26.82 11.37 23.17
N GLU A 220 -27.20 11.80 24.38
CA GLU A 220 -27.22 10.91 25.55
C GLU A 220 -28.24 9.77 25.41
N VAL A 221 -29.40 10.01 24.79
CA VAL A 221 -30.40 8.97 24.52
C VAL A 221 -29.87 7.96 23.53
N TYR A 222 -29.35 8.42 22.39
CA TYR A 222 -28.77 7.56 21.36
C TYR A 222 -27.66 6.66 21.91
N ILE A 223 -26.70 7.23 22.65
CA ILE A 223 -25.59 6.47 23.22
C ILE A 223 -26.11 5.38 24.19
N LYS A 224 -27.11 5.69 25.02
CA LYS A 224 -27.71 4.72 25.94
C LYS A 224 -28.41 3.60 25.18
N GLU A 225 -29.15 3.91 24.12
CA GLU A 225 -29.80 2.91 23.28
C GLU A 225 -28.78 1.97 22.63
N VAL A 226 -27.70 2.49 22.03
CA VAL A 226 -26.63 1.67 21.44
C VAL A 226 -25.99 0.76 22.49
N PHE A 227 -25.80 1.25 23.72
CA PHE A 227 -25.25 0.44 24.82
C PHE A 227 -26.21 -0.62 25.39
N THR A 228 -27.49 -0.60 25.03
CA THR A 228 -28.44 -1.67 25.39
C THR A 228 -28.40 -2.84 24.41
N GLU A 229 -27.97 -2.61 23.18
CA GLU A 229 -27.70 -3.63 22.17
C GLU A 229 -26.44 -4.44 22.53
N PRO A 230 -26.15 -5.58 21.87
CA PRO A 230 -24.91 -6.34 22.10
C PRO A 230 -23.63 -5.51 21.89
N ASN A 231 -23.73 -4.36 21.21
CA ASN A 231 -22.63 -3.44 20.97
C ASN A 231 -22.27 -2.65 22.25
N ARG A 232 -21.16 -3.02 22.87
CA ARG A 232 -20.65 -2.40 24.10
C ARG A 232 -19.76 -1.18 23.87
N TYR A 233 -19.67 -0.70 22.63
CA TYR A 233 -18.74 0.35 22.20
C TYR A 233 -19.34 1.21 21.08
N ILE A 234 -18.83 2.43 20.94
CA ILE A 234 -19.21 3.39 19.90
C ILE A 234 -17.94 4.08 19.40
N PHE A 235 -17.71 4.05 18.08
CA PHE A 235 -16.61 4.78 17.44
C PHE A 235 -16.92 6.27 17.34
N TYR A 236 -15.92 7.12 17.60
CA TYR A 236 -16.12 8.58 17.48
C TYR A 236 -16.51 8.98 16.07
N GLU A 237 -15.92 8.34 15.06
CA GLU A 237 -16.22 8.60 13.66
C GLU A 237 -17.66 8.24 13.30
N VAL A 238 -18.13 7.07 13.72
CA VAL A 238 -19.50 6.60 13.48
C VAL A 238 -20.49 7.55 14.14
N LEU A 239 -20.27 7.89 15.41
CA LEU A 239 -21.15 8.81 16.13
C LEU A 239 -21.12 10.23 15.55
N PHE A 240 -19.94 10.71 15.14
CA PHE A 240 -19.80 12.02 14.52
C PHE A 240 -20.57 12.10 13.20
N ASN A 241 -20.49 11.05 12.38
CA ASN A 241 -21.20 10.95 11.11
C ASN A 241 -22.72 10.87 11.31
N GLU A 242 -23.19 10.11 12.31
CA GLU A 242 -24.61 10.01 12.65
C GLU A 242 -25.23 11.37 13.00
N PHE A 243 -24.50 12.22 13.72
CA PHE A 243 -24.96 13.56 14.14
C PHE A 243 -24.41 14.68 13.26
N TYR A 244 -23.83 14.37 12.10
CA TYR A 244 -23.06 15.34 11.31
C TYR A 244 -23.89 16.58 10.95
N ALA A 245 -25.13 16.38 10.51
CA ALA A 245 -26.02 17.47 10.10
C ALA A 245 -26.30 18.44 11.25
N GLU A 246 -26.56 17.94 12.46
CA GLU A 246 -26.78 18.77 13.64
C GLU A 246 -25.49 19.41 14.17
N LEU A 247 -24.35 18.73 14.01
CA LEU A 247 -23.06 19.26 14.43
C LEU A 247 -22.60 20.45 13.56
N LEU A 248 -23.05 20.57 12.30
CA LEU A 248 -22.74 21.72 11.43
C LEU A 248 -23.20 23.06 12.03
N ASP A 249 -24.31 23.07 12.75
CA ASP A 249 -24.86 24.26 13.42
C ASP A 249 -24.27 24.47 14.83
N SER A 250 -23.43 23.55 15.30
CA SER A 250 -22.78 23.58 16.60
C SER A 250 -21.41 24.29 16.56
N ARG A 251 -20.71 24.37 17.71
CA ARG A 251 -19.32 24.86 17.75
C ARG A 251 -18.27 23.75 17.68
N ILE A 252 -18.69 22.52 17.43
CA ILE A 252 -17.80 21.37 17.25
C ILE A 252 -17.36 21.32 15.79
N ALA A 253 -16.06 21.55 15.56
CA ALA A 253 -15.52 21.71 14.21
C ALA A 253 -15.17 20.38 13.53
N ASP A 254 -14.72 19.40 14.31
CA ASP A 254 -14.19 18.13 13.83
C ASP A 254 -14.42 16.99 14.82
N LYS A 255 -14.08 15.78 14.38
CA LYS A 255 -14.22 14.53 15.14
C LYS A 255 -13.36 14.55 16.41
N GLU A 256 -12.17 15.12 16.34
CA GLU A 256 -11.21 15.18 17.45
C GLU A 256 -11.75 16.06 18.58
N MET A 257 -12.30 17.22 18.23
CA MET A 257 -12.99 18.12 19.16
C MET A 257 -14.25 17.46 19.75
N PHE A 258 -15.00 16.70 18.94
CA PHE A 258 -16.17 15.95 19.42
C PHE A 258 -15.78 14.88 20.43
N ALA A 259 -14.76 14.06 20.12
CA ALA A 259 -14.25 13.03 21.01
C ALA A 259 -13.77 13.62 22.35
N ALA A 260 -13.05 14.74 22.29
CA ALA A 260 -12.59 15.44 23.48
C ALA A 260 -13.73 16.03 24.32
N TYR A 261 -14.77 16.57 23.68
CA TYR A 261 -15.98 17.02 24.37
C TYR A 261 -16.69 15.87 25.08
N LEU A 262 -16.90 14.74 24.39
CA LEU A 262 -17.53 13.55 24.97
C LEU A 262 -16.75 13.06 26.19
N ARG A 263 -15.43 12.97 26.06
CA ARG A 263 -14.55 12.60 27.17
C ARG A 263 -14.70 13.55 28.34
N TYR A 264 -14.59 14.86 28.10
CA TYR A 264 -14.73 15.86 29.15
C TYR A 264 -16.08 15.79 29.88
N CYS A 265 -17.17 15.48 29.18
CA CYS A 265 -18.51 15.43 29.77
C CYS A 265 -18.87 14.11 30.45
N TYR A 266 -18.20 13.00 30.09
CA TYR A 266 -18.65 11.66 30.49
C TYR A 266 -17.51 10.72 30.94
N ASP A 267 -16.30 11.23 31.20
CA ASP A 267 -15.14 10.44 31.69
C ASP A 267 -15.46 9.64 32.96
N ASP A 268 -16.43 10.09 33.75
CA ASP A 268 -16.92 9.44 34.97
C ASP A 268 -17.92 8.31 34.72
N LYS A 269 -18.49 8.23 33.52
CA LYS A 269 -19.56 7.29 33.15
C LYS A 269 -19.11 6.17 32.22
N TRP A 270 -18.16 6.45 31.32
CA TRP A 270 -17.76 5.53 30.25
C TRP A 270 -16.25 5.43 30.14
N TYR A 271 -15.79 4.38 29.46
CA TYR A 271 -14.38 4.11 29.22
C TYR A 271 -13.98 4.65 27.84
N PHE A 272 -13.06 5.62 27.81
CA PHE A 272 -12.62 6.29 26.58
C PHE A 272 -11.30 5.70 26.07
N ASN A 273 -11.28 5.29 24.80
CA ASN A 273 -10.08 4.90 24.06
C ASN A 273 -9.75 5.96 22.99
N SER A 274 -8.71 5.72 22.21
CA SER A 274 -8.24 6.56 21.11
C SER A 274 -9.22 6.70 19.94
N HIS A 275 -10.00 5.66 19.62
CA HIS A 275 -10.89 5.64 18.45
C HIS A 275 -12.38 5.45 18.79
N TYR A 276 -12.67 4.95 19.99
CA TYR A 276 -14.02 4.62 20.45
C TYR A 276 -14.13 4.83 21.95
N PHE A 277 -15.35 4.77 22.46
CA PHE A 277 -15.64 4.69 23.89
C PHE A 277 -16.66 3.58 24.17
N ALA A 278 -16.70 3.07 25.39
CA ALA A 278 -17.43 1.87 25.77
C ALA A 278 -18.08 1.97 27.15
N ASN A 279 -19.14 1.19 27.36
CA ASN A 279 -19.80 1.08 28.68
C ASN A 279 -19.15 0.05 29.62
N ILE A 280 -18.16 -0.69 29.14
CA ILE A 280 -17.35 -1.63 29.92
C ILE A 280 -15.86 -1.41 29.62
N GLU A 281 -15.01 -1.77 30.57
CA GLU A 281 -13.57 -1.66 30.42
C GLU A 281 -13.04 -2.75 29.46
N ASN A 282 -11.93 -2.45 28.76
CA ASN A 282 -11.16 -3.43 27.98
C ASN A 282 -11.95 -4.18 26.87
N VAL A 283 -12.89 -3.51 26.20
CA VAL A 283 -13.56 -4.07 25.01
C VAL A 283 -12.53 -4.40 23.93
N LYS A 284 -12.47 -5.68 23.52
CA LYS A 284 -11.69 -6.13 22.36
C LYS A 284 -12.58 -6.12 21.12
N ILE A 285 -12.23 -5.31 20.14
CA ILE A 285 -12.93 -5.21 18.86
C ILE A 285 -12.07 -5.92 17.81
N ASP A 286 -12.58 -7.01 17.24
CA ASP A 286 -11.96 -7.72 16.13
C ASP A 286 -12.76 -7.45 14.85
N SER A 287 -12.31 -6.47 14.07
CA SER A 287 -12.99 -6.09 12.82
C SER A 287 -12.95 -7.21 11.78
N ASP A 288 -11.93 -8.06 11.80
CA ASP A 288 -11.85 -9.18 10.86
C ASP A 288 -12.91 -10.23 11.19
N GLU A 289 -13.02 -10.61 12.46
CA GLU A 289 -14.04 -11.56 12.90
C GLU A 289 -15.45 -11.06 12.61
N ILE A 290 -15.74 -9.78 12.88
CA ILE A 290 -17.05 -9.17 12.59
C ILE A 290 -17.39 -9.25 11.10
N VAL A 291 -16.47 -8.82 10.23
CA VAL A 291 -16.70 -8.80 8.78
C VAL A 291 -16.80 -10.21 8.21
N VAL A 292 -15.94 -11.13 8.67
CA VAL A 292 -15.97 -12.53 8.24
C VAL A 292 -17.28 -13.21 8.63
N ASN A 293 -17.73 -13.03 9.87
CA ASN A 293 -18.98 -13.60 10.36
C ASN A 293 -20.19 -13.05 9.62
N TYR A 294 -20.24 -11.73 9.38
CA TYR A 294 -21.31 -11.13 8.60
C TYR A 294 -21.43 -11.76 7.20
N ILE A 295 -20.30 -11.94 6.49
CA ILE A 295 -20.31 -12.53 5.14
C ILE A 295 -20.66 -14.02 5.17
N LEU A 296 -20.21 -14.75 6.20
CA LEU A 296 -20.61 -16.13 6.43
C LEU A 296 -22.13 -16.25 6.60
N GLU A 297 -22.73 -15.37 7.41
CA GLU A 297 -24.18 -15.33 7.66
C GLU A 297 -25.00 -14.99 6.41
N GLN A 298 -24.44 -14.19 5.47
CA GLN A 298 -25.12 -13.90 4.21
C GLN A 298 -25.30 -15.14 3.33
N CYS A 299 -24.48 -16.18 3.50
CA CYS A 299 -24.49 -17.39 2.66
C CYS A 299 -24.47 -17.08 1.14
N ALA A 300 -23.89 -15.96 0.73
CA ALA A 300 -23.92 -15.46 -0.63
C ALA A 300 -22.63 -14.71 -1.01
N VAL A 301 -22.51 -14.34 -2.28
CA VAL A 301 -21.53 -13.35 -2.75
C VAL A 301 -22.00 -11.97 -2.31
N VAL A 302 -21.09 -11.23 -1.65
CA VAL A 302 -21.35 -9.92 -1.05
C VAL A 302 -20.45 -8.87 -1.69
N SER A 303 -20.97 -7.66 -1.90
CA SER A 303 -20.16 -6.52 -2.35
C SER A 303 -19.52 -5.78 -1.19
N GLU A 304 -18.40 -5.11 -1.45
CA GLU A 304 -17.76 -4.23 -0.46
C GLU A 304 -18.73 -3.16 0.08
N ASP A 305 -19.54 -2.56 -0.80
CA ASP A 305 -20.51 -1.52 -0.44
C ASP A 305 -21.64 -2.08 0.44
N ASP A 306 -22.15 -3.29 0.16
CA ASP A 306 -23.18 -3.94 0.99
C ASP A 306 -22.63 -4.26 2.39
N ALA A 307 -21.38 -4.74 2.48
CA ALA A 307 -20.73 -5.01 3.75
C ALA A 307 -20.51 -3.73 4.57
N ILE A 308 -20.09 -2.64 3.94
CA ILE A 308 -19.95 -1.32 4.57
C ILE A 308 -21.31 -0.83 5.10
N ALA A 309 -22.36 -0.92 4.28
CA ALA A 309 -23.70 -0.48 4.65
C ALA A 309 -24.27 -1.29 5.83
N ALA A 310 -24.06 -2.61 5.84
CA ALA A 310 -24.58 -3.48 6.88
C ALA A 310 -23.80 -3.38 8.21
N ILE A 311 -22.51 -3.05 8.16
CA ILE A 311 -21.62 -2.95 9.32
C ILE A 311 -21.31 -1.47 9.61
N SER A 312 -22.34 -0.62 9.53
CA SER A 312 -22.23 0.84 9.72
C SER A 312 -21.85 1.26 11.14
N TYR A 313 -21.90 0.34 12.11
CA TYR A 313 -21.46 0.56 13.49
C TYR A 313 -19.93 0.49 13.67
N LEU A 314 -19.18 0.10 12.62
CA LEU A 314 -17.72 0.20 12.56
C LEU A 314 -17.29 1.34 11.62
N PRO A 315 -16.06 1.88 11.78
CA PRO A 315 -15.50 2.80 10.79
C PRO A 315 -15.43 2.15 9.41
N GLU A 316 -15.82 2.89 8.37
CA GLU A 316 -15.87 2.38 6.99
C GLU A 316 -14.52 1.80 6.55
N ASP A 317 -13.43 2.51 6.83
CA ASP A 317 -12.08 2.08 6.47
C ASP A 317 -11.70 0.76 7.14
N TRP A 318 -12.20 0.49 8.35
CA TRP A 318 -11.92 -0.76 9.05
C TRP A 318 -12.65 -1.92 8.39
N VAL A 319 -13.94 -1.73 8.06
CA VAL A 319 -14.74 -2.72 7.32
C VAL A 319 -14.10 -3.02 5.97
N ARG A 320 -13.75 -1.97 5.20
CA ARG A 320 -13.11 -2.08 3.89
C ARG A 320 -11.77 -2.82 3.95
N GLN A 321 -10.93 -2.51 4.92
CA GLN A 321 -9.64 -3.18 5.09
C GLN A 321 -9.81 -4.65 5.48
N SER A 322 -10.68 -4.96 6.44
CA SER A 322 -11.00 -6.33 6.85
C SER A 322 -11.60 -7.13 5.70
N PHE A 323 -12.54 -6.56 4.94
CA PHE A 323 -13.11 -7.18 3.74
C PHE A 323 -12.03 -7.59 2.73
N ASN A 324 -11.05 -6.71 2.50
CA ASN A 324 -10.05 -6.91 1.44
C ASN A 324 -8.81 -7.73 1.82
N ARG A 325 -8.40 -7.71 3.10
CA ARG A 325 -7.18 -8.39 3.53
C ARG A 325 -7.37 -9.87 3.82
N ASN A 326 -8.58 -10.30 4.20
CA ASN A 326 -8.90 -11.67 4.63
C ASN A 326 -9.02 -12.66 3.46
N ASN A 327 -7.99 -12.74 2.61
CA ASN A 327 -8.00 -13.54 1.37
C ASN A 327 -7.98 -15.07 1.58
N THR A 328 -7.76 -15.53 2.81
CA THR A 328 -7.77 -16.96 3.17
C THR A 328 -9.16 -17.50 3.47
N VAL A 329 -10.11 -16.61 3.77
CA VAL A 329 -11.48 -16.97 4.15
C VAL A 329 -12.50 -16.28 3.24
N LEU A 330 -12.24 -15.01 2.91
CA LEU A 330 -13.06 -14.20 2.00
C LEU A 330 -12.45 -14.21 0.60
N ILE A 331 -12.95 -15.12 -0.23
CA ILE A 331 -12.43 -15.35 -1.57
C ILE A 331 -12.95 -14.28 -2.53
N THR A 332 -12.05 -13.68 -3.31
CA THR A 332 -12.46 -12.69 -4.32
C THR A 332 -13.22 -13.35 -5.48
N ASN A 333 -14.39 -12.77 -5.77
CA ASN A 333 -15.23 -13.08 -6.92
C ASN A 333 -15.05 -12.04 -8.05
N GLY A 334 -14.02 -11.19 -7.96
CA GLY A 334 -13.75 -10.09 -8.88
C GLY A 334 -14.63 -8.86 -8.64
N ARG A 335 -14.22 -7.70 -9.18
CA ARG A 335 -14.98 -6.43 -9.18
C ARG A 335 -15.49 -5.98 -7.79
N GLY A 336 -14.68 -6.14 -6.74
CA GLY A 336 -15.08 -5.76 -5.37
C GLY A 336 -16.08 -6.71 -4.70
N LEU A 337 -16.34 -7.88 -5.30
CA LEU A 337 -17.20 -8.92 -4.74
C LEU A 337 -16.38 -10.00 -4.04
N ARG A 338 -16.87 -10.51 -2.91
CA ARG A 338 -16.26 -11.61 -2.15
C ARG A 338 -17.32 -12.55 -1.59
N PHE A 339 -16.90 -13.77 -1.26
CA PHE A 339 -17.74 -14.75 -0.56
C PHE A 339 -16.90 -15.49 0.46
N HIS A 340 -17.56 -16.01 1.50
CA HIS A 340 -16.92 -16.90 2.46
C HIS A 340 -16.63 -18.26 1.83
N ILE A 341 -15.43 -18.82 2.05
CA ILE A 341 -15.00 -20.10 1.44
C ILE A 341 -15.96 -21.26 1.69
N ASP A 342 -16.68 -21.26 2.82
CA ASP A 342 -17.65 -22.33 3.15
C ASP A 342 -18.88 -22.37 2.25
N ILE A 343 -19.17 -21.29 1.51
CA ILE A 343 -20.22 -21.29 0.48
C ILE A 343 -19.79 -22.09 -0.76
N PHE A 344 -18.49 -22.30 -0.96
CA PHE A 344 -17.97 -23.10 -2.08
C PHE A 344 -18.21 -24.60 -1.85
N VAL A 345 -19.19 -25.15 -2.57
CA VAL A 345 -19.61 -26.54 -2.47
C VAL A 345 -18.74 -27.42 -3.37
N ILE A 346 -17.99 -28.33 -2.75
CA ILE A 346 -17.20 -29.34 -3.48
C ILE A 346 -17.03 -30.60 -2.64
N THR A 347 -17.25 -31.76 -3.25
CA THR A 347 -17.03 -33.06 -2.61
C THR A 347 -15.58 -33.53 -2.77
N SER A 348 -15.13 -34.46 -1.93
CA SER A 348 -13.80 -35.06 -2.05
C SER A 348 -13.58 -35.77 -3.39
N ASP A 349 -14.62 -36.43 -3.92
CA ASP A 349 -14.54 -37.13 -5.21
C ASP A 349 -14.40 -36.16 -6.38
N GLU A 350 -15.14 -35.04 -6.36
CA GLU A 350 -15.00 -33.97 -7.33
C GLU A 350 -13.61 -33.35 -7.24
N LEU A 351 -13.15 -33.00 -6.03
CA LEU A 351 -11.81 -32.43 -5.82
C LEU A 351 -10.70 -33.36 -6.35
N ASN A 352 -10.82 -34.68 -6.13
CA ASN A 352 -9.89 -35.67 -6.67
C ASN A 352 -9.89 -35.73 -8.21
N ARG A 353 -11.06 -35.60 -8.85
CA ARG A 353 -11.14 -35.50 -10.33
C ARG A 353 -10.47 -34.22 -10.83
N ILE A 354 -10.67 -33.10 -10.15
CA ILE A 354 -10.00 -31.82 -10.48
C ILE A 354 -8.49 -31.96 -10.39
N ILE A 355 -7.98 -32.60 -9.34
CA ILE A 355 -6.54 -32.88 -9.17
C ILE A 355 -6.01 -33.69 -10.38
N GLN A 356 -6.76 -34.69 -10.85
CA GLN A 356 -6.37 -35.49 -12.01
C GLN A 356 -6.35 -34.67 -13.31
N ILE A 357 -7.33 -33.81 -13.52
CA ILE A 357 -7.39 -32.89 -14.68
C ILE A 357 -6.14 -31.99 -14.69
N ILE A 358 -5.84 -31.34 -13.57
CA ILE A 358 -4.67 -30.46 -13.43
C ILE A 358 -3.38 -31.25 -13.66
N ALA A 359 -3.23 -32.42 -13.02
CA ALA A 359 -2.04 -33.26 -13.15
C ALA A 359 -1.81 -33.73 -14.60
N LEU A 360 -2.88 -34.09 -15.33
CA LEU A 360 -2.79 -34.46 -16.73
C LEU A 360 -2.32 -33.29 -17.60
N GLY A 361 -2.90 -32.10 -17.41
CA GLY A 361 -2.48 -30.88 -18.13
C GLY A 361 -1.00 -30.57 -17.90
N ILE A 362 -0.58 -30.55 -16.63
CA ILE A 362 0.82 -30.34 -16.25
C ILE A 362 1.74 -31.41 -16.85
N SER A 363 1.36 -32.69 -16.81
CA SER A 363 2.20 -33.77 -17.36
C SER A 363 2.45 -33.64 -18.86
N LYS A 364 1.48 -33.07 -19.59
CA LYS A 364 1.53 -32.96 -21.05
C LYS A 364 2.21 -31.68 -21.52
N PHE A 365 2.00 -30.57 -20.82
CA PHE A 365 2.40 -29.24 -21.29
C PHE A 365 3.29 -28.47 -20.29
N GLY A 366 3.52 -29.01 -19.10
CA GLY A 366 4.24 -28.34 -17.99
C GLY A 366 3.35 -27.44 -17.14
N PHE A 367 2.15 -27.10 -17.60
CA PHE A 367 1.16 -26.27 -16.90
C PHE A 367 -0.25 -26.58 -17.41
N ILE A 368 -1.27 -26.03 -16.75
CA ILE A 368 -2.63 -25.92 -17.29
C ILE A 368 -3.11 -24.47 -17.16
N GLY A 369 -3.81 -23.97 -18.17
CA GLY A 369 -4.43 -22.65 -18.12
C GLY A 369 -5.67 -22.62 -17.22
N ALA A 370 -5.96 -21.49 -16.58
CA ALA A 370 -7.16 -21.32 -15.76
C ALA A 370 -8.44 -21.50 -16.58
N ASP A 371 -8.49 -20.95 -17.80
CA ASP A 371 -9.63 -21.08 -18.71
C ASP A 371 -9.78 -22.53 -19.20
N GLU A 372 -8.66 -23.19 -19.51
CA GLU A 372 -8.63 -24.60 -19.89
C GLU A 372 -9.15 -25.49 -18.77
N LEU A 373 -8.72 -25.24 -17.53
CA LEU A 373 -9.26 -25.92 -16.36
C LEU A 373 -10.78 -25.71 -16.28
N MET A 374 -11.29 -24.48 -16.43
CA MET A 374 -12.73 -24.20 -16.39
C MET A 374 -13.51 -24.95 -17.48
N ASP A 375 -12.98 -25.01 -18.69
CA ASP A 375 -13.58 -25.77 -19.79
C ASP A 375 -13.62 -27.27 -19.49
N ASP A 376 -12.56 -27.81 -18.88
CA ASP A 376 -12.52 -29.21 -18.45
C ASP A 376 -13.47 -29.48 -17.28
N LEU A 377 -13.62 -28.56 -16.33
CA LEU A 377 -14.62 -28.67 -15.25
C LEU A 377 -16.03 -28.76 -15.83
N LYS A 378 -16.39 -27.87 -16.77
CA LYS A 378 -17.70 -27.89 -17.42
C LYS A 378 -17.98 -29.21 -18.16
N LYS A 379 -16.96 -29.83 -18.74
CA LYS A 379 -17.11 -31.08 -19.51
C LYS A 379 -17.09 -32.33 -18.64
N GLN A 380 -16.22 -32.37 -17.64
CA GLN A 380 -15.87 -33.59 -16.91
C GLN A 380 -16.45 -33.65 -15.50
N VAL A 381 -16.71 -32.48 -14.88
CA VAL A 381 -17.24 -32.36 -13.52
C VAL A 381 -18.28 -31.21 -13.44
N PRO A 382 -19.35 -31.24 -14.29
CA PRO A 382 -20.29 -30.11 -14.41
C PRO A 382 -21.01 -29.77 -13.10
N SER A 383 -21.19 -30.75 -12.21
CA SER A 383 -21.81 -30.55 -10.89
C SER A 383 -21.10 -29.48 -10.04
N VAL A 384 -19.78 -29.32 -10.18
CA VAL A 384 -19.03 -28.25 -9.47
C VAL A 384 -19.46 -26.87 -9.95
N ILE A 385 -19.74 -26.72 -11.25
CA ILE A 385 -20.21 -25.45 -11.80
C ILE A 385 -21.67 -25.19 -11.41
N GLU A 386 -22.52 -26.22 -11.47
CA GLU A 386 -23.95 -26.14 -11.13
C GLU A 386 -24.18 -25.81 -9.65
N ASN A 387 -23.47 -26.50 -8.74
CA ASN A 387 -23.59 -26.31 -7.29
C ASN A 387 -23.05 -24.95 -6.81
N ASN A 388 -22.24 -24.28 -7.62
CA ASN A 388 -21.63 -22.99 -7.31
C ASN A 388 -22.08 -21.89 -8.28
N SER A 389 -23.29 -22.00 -8.83
CA SER A 389 -23.81 -21.11 -9.88
C SER A 389 -23.88 -19.61 -9.52
N THR A 390 -23.85 -19.27 -8.23
CA THR A 390 -23.79 -17.88 -7.73
C THR A 390 -22.36 -17.32 -7.72
N ILE A 391 -21.35 -18.17 -7.81
CA ILE A 391 -19.93 -17.83 -7.80
C ILE A 391 -19.43 -17.75 -9.25
N SER A 392 -18.65 -16.71 -9.57
CA SER A 392 -18.06 -16.57 -10.90
C SER A 392 -16.98 -17.63 -11.14
N GLU A 393 -16.61 -17.88 -12.40
CA GLU A 393 -15.48 -18.76 -12.73
C GLU A 393 -14.17 -18.33 -12.06
N LEU A 394 -13.95 -17.01 -11.92
CA LEU A 394 -12.82 -16.47 -11.16
C LEU A 394 -12.90 -16.85 -9.68
N GLY A 395 -14.09 -16.75 -9.08
CA GLY A 395 -14.34 -17.14 -7.70
C GLY A 395 -14.10 -18.63 -7.47
N ILE A 396 -14.62 -19.48 -8.36
CA ILE A 396 -14.40 -20.94 -8.35
C ILE A 396 -12.90 -21.25 -8.46
N ARG A 397 -12.20 -20.60 -9.40
CA ARG A 397 -10.74 -20.74 -9.58
C ARG A 397 -9.99 -20.39 -8.29
N ASN A 398 -10.37 -19.30 -7.63
CA ASN A 398 -9.72 -18.84 -6.41
C ASN A 398 -10.03 -19.74 -5.20
N ALA A 399 -11.24 -20.27 -5.09
CA ALA A 399 -11.59 -21.25 -4.07
C ALA A 399 -10.79 -22.55 -4.25
N LEU A 400 -10.66 -23.03 -5.50
CA LEU A 400 -9.80 -24.17 -5.83
C LEU A 400 -8.33 -23.88 -5.51
N ALA A 401 -7.84 -22.69 -5.83
CA ALA A 401 -6.47 -22.28 -5.51
C ALA A 401 -6.18 -22.37 -4.00
N LEU A 402 -7.14 -21.99 -3.16
CA LEU A 402 -7.02 -22.14 -1.71
C LEU A 402 -7.04 -23.63 -1.28
N LYS A 403 -8.04 -24.39 -1.74
CA LYS A 403 -8.22 -25.81 -1.38
C LYS A 403 -7.07 -26.70 -1.86
N LEU A 404 -6.40 -26.33 -2.95
CA LEU A 404 -5.31 -27.06 -3.60
C LEU A 404 -3.93 -26.41 -3.41
N SER A 405 -3.82 -25.40 -2.54
CA SER A 405 -2.57 -24.68 -2.28
C SER A 405 -1.40 -25.57 -1.82
N GLY A 406 -1.72 -26.71 -1.21
CA GLY A 406 -0.75 -27.74 -0.80
C GLY A 406 -0.37 -28.75 -1.89
N GLN A 407 -0.92 -28.65 -3.12
CA GLN A 407 -0.60 -29.56 -4.24
C GLN A 407 -0.15 -28.82 -5.51
N PHE A 408 -0.71 -27.64 -5.79
CA PHE A 408 -0.42 -26.90 -7.02
C PHE A 408 -0.15 -25.43 -6.73
N SER A 409 0.56 -24.78 -7.66
CA SER A 409 0.75 -23.33 -7.66
C SER A 409 -0.21 -22.68 -8.64
N PHE A 410 -1.00 -21.71 -8.16
CA PHE A 410 -1.99 -20.98 -8.94
C PHE A 410 -1.50 -19.54 -9.21
N ASN A 411 -0.67 -19.34 -10.23
CA ASN A 411 -0.13 -18.04 -10.59
C ASN A 411 -0.92 -17.37 -11.73
N ARG A 412 -1.77 -16.40 -11.39
CA ARG A 412 -2.65 -15.70 -12.34
C ARG A 412 -3.45 -16.72 -13.18
N SER A 413 -3.24 -16.75 -14.49
CA SER A 413 -3.86 -17.63 -15.47
C SER A 413 -3.20 -19.01 -15.58
N VAL A 414 -2.09 -19.24 -14.88
CA VAL A 414 -1.28 -20.46 -14.99
C VAL A 414 -1.38 -21.28 -13.71
N ILE A 415 -1.53 -22.60 -13.88
CA ILE A 415 -1.50 -23.56 -12.79
C ILE A 415 -0.39 -24.57 -13.06
N SER A 416 0.52 -24.75 -12.10
CA SER A 416 1.74 -25.57 -12.21
C SER A 416 1.99 -26.38 -10.93
N ASN A 417 3.07 -27.17 -10.89
CA ASN A 417 3.45 -27.85 -9.66
C ASN A 417 3.89 -26.85 -8.58
N ILE A 418 3.85 -27.29 -7.33
CA ILE A 418 4.41 -26.49 -6.22
C ILE A 418 5.88 -26.19 -6.47
N GLY A 419 6.26 -24.95 -6.22
CA GLY A 419 7.64 -24.46 -6.37
C GLY A 419 8.00 -24.08 -7.82
N GLU A 420 7.24 -24.53 -8.82
CA GLU A 420 7.41 -24.13 -10.20
C GLU A 420 6.68 -22.82 -10.45
N ASN A 421 7.41 -21.69 -10.39
CA ASN A 421 6.85 -20.39 -10.69
C ASN A 421 6.84 -20.13 -12.20
N ILE A 422 5.96 -20.84 -12.92
CA ILE A 422 5.83 -20.73 -14.38
C ILE A 422 5.06 -19.45 -14.71
N SER A 423 5.73 -18.50 -15.36
CA SER A 423 5.06 -17.32 -15.89
C SER A 423 4.37 -17.61 -17.22
N ALA A 424 3.48 -16.71 -17.66
CA ALA A 424 2.89 -16.78 -19.00
C ALA A 424 3.97 -16.81 -20.11
N VAL A 425 5.11 -16.15 -19.89
CA VAL A 425 6.24 -16.18 -20.82
C VAL A 425 6.83 -17.59 -20.89
N ASP A 426 7.10 -18.21 -19.73
CA ASP A 426 7.69 -19.54 -19.66
C ASP A 426 6.80 -20.60 -20.31
N ALA A 427 5.48 -20.48 -20.14
CA ALA A 427 4.48 -21.30 -20.80
C ALA A 427 4.56 -21.16 -22.34
N LEU A 428 4.59 -19.93 -22.87
CA LEU A 428 4.71 -19.67 -24.31
C LEU A 428 6.03 -20.19 -24.88
N LEU A 429 7.15 -20.04 -24.16
CA LEU A 429 8.45 -20.54 -24.58
C LEU A 429 8.52 -22.07 -24.54
N THR A 430 7.91 -22.70 -23.54
CA THR A 430 7.79 -24.17 -23.46
C THR A 430 6.96 -24.71 -24.62
N PHE A 431 5.87 -24.04 -24.98
CA PHE A 431 5.09 -24.36 -26.17
C PHE A 431 5.93 -24.25 -27.45
N ALA A 432 6.60 -23.12 -27.68
CA ALA A 432 7.44 -22.90 -28.86
C ALA A 432 8.60 -23.91 -28.96
N ARG A 433 9.17 -24.32 -27.82
CA ARG A 433 10.26 -25.31 -27.77
C ARG A 433 9.80 -26.75 -28.04
N SER A 434 8.56 -27.09 -27.68
CA SER A 434 8.02 -28.45 -27.80
C SER A 434 7.37 -28.74 -29.14
N HIS A 435 7.14 -27.73 -29.99
CA HIS A 435 6.48 -27.88 -31.29
C HIS A 435 7.42 -27.58 -32.46
N ASP A 436 7.48 -28.50 -33.42
CA ASP A 436 8.24 -28.30 -34.66
C ASP A 436 7.58 -27.29 -35.59
N LYS A 437 6.24 -27.26 -35.62
CA LYS A 437 5.43 -26.38 -36.45
C LYS A 437 4.17 -26.01 -35.70
N TYR A 438 3.76 -24.75 -35.82
CA TYR A 438 2.51 -24.23 -35.27
C TYR A 438 2.12 -22.94 -35.99
N SER A 439 0.86 -22.56 -35.86
CA SER A 439 0.30 -21.36 -36.46
C SER A 439 0.31 -20.17 -35.50
N LEU A 440 0.21 -18.96 -36.05
CA LEU A 440 0.01 -17.74 -35.30
C LEU A 440 -1.26 -17.81 -34.46
N ALA A 441 -2.33 -18.40 -34.99
CA ALA A 441 -3.60 -18.53 -34.28
C ALA A 441 -3.47 -19.40 -33.03
N GLU A 442 -2.74 -20.52 -33.09
CA GLU A 442 -2.54 -21.40 -31.94
C GLU A 442 -1.78 -20.71 -30.81
N ILE A 443 -0.65 -20.07 -31.12
CA ILE A 443 0.16 -19.41 -30.08
C ILE A 443 -0.46 -18.09 -29.57
N ASP A 444 -1.23 -17.39 -30.41
CA ASP A 444 -1.99 -16.19 -30.02
C ASP A 444 -3.17 -16.55 -29.12
N GLN A 445 -3.87 -17.65 -29.42
CA GLN A 445 -4.90 -18.20 -28.54
C GLN A 445 -4.32 -18.58 -27.19
N LEU A 446 -3.16 -19.25 -27.16
CA LEU A 446 -2.47 -19.57 -25.92
C LEU A 446 -2.06 -18.30 -25.14
N ALA A 447 -1.51 -17.28 -25.80
CA ALA A 447 -1.19 -16.02 -25.13
C ALA A 447 -2.43 -15.38 -24.50
N SER A 448 -3.57 -15.43 -25.19
CA SER A 448 -4.85 -14.91 -24.70
C SER A 448 -5.34 -15.66 -23.46
N THR A 449 -5.33 -17.00 -23.45
CA THR A 449 -5.75 -17.81 -22.28
C THR A 449 -4.80 -17.62 -21.10
N LEU A 450 -3.53 -17.27 -21.38
CA LEU A 450 -2.55 -16.88 -20.37
C LEU A 450 -2.71 -15.41 -19.91
N GLY A 451 -3.71 -14.69 -20.38
CA GLY A 451 -3.96 -13.30 -19.98
C GLY A 451 -2.86 -12.33 -20.41
N THR A 452 -2.19 -12.60 -21.54
CA THR A 452 -1.14 -11.77 -22.09
C THR A 452 -1.34 -11.49 -23.58
N VAL A 453 -0.49 -10.65 -24.16
CA VAL A 453 -0.54 -10.29 -25.59
C VAL A 453 0.70 -10.84 -26.26
N LEU A 454 0.51 -11.65 -27.31
CA LEU A 454 1.59 -12.35 -28.01
C LEU A 454 2.72 -11.43 -28.48
N ASN A 455 2.41 -10.20 -28.91
CA ASN A 455 3.38 -9.22 -29.40
C ASN A 455 4.57 -9.00 -28.43
N TYR A 456 4.33 -9.01 -27.12
CA TYR A 456 5.37 -8.82 -26.11
C TYR A 456 6.36 -9.99 -26.02
N HIS A 457 6.01 -11.14 -26.61
CA HIS A 457 6.74 -12.40 -26.44
C HIS A 457 7.38 -12.90 -27.74
N LEU A 458 7.01 -12.33 -28.89
CA LEU A 458 7.50 -12.77 -30.21
C LEU A 458 9.04 -12.82 -30.29
N GLU A 459 9.74 -11.81 -29.76
CA GLU A 459 11.21 -11.80 -29.74
C GLU A 459 11.78 -12.99 -28.94
N SER A 460 11.18 -13.28 -27.78
CA SER A 460 11.62 -14.40 -26.95
C SER A 460 11.28 -15.75 -27.59
N ILE A 461 10.13 -15.84 -28.26
CA ILE A 461 9.72 -17.02 -29.05
C ILE A 461 10.69 -17.27 -30.21
N SER A 462 11.23 -16.21 -30.84
CA SER A 462 12.21 -16.33 -31.93
C SER A 462 13.45 -17.13 -31.55
N LYS A 463 13.79 -17.24 -30.25
CA LYS A 463 14.89 -18.09 -29.77
C LYS A 463 14.68 -19.59 -30.05
N TYR A 464 13.43 -20.03 -30.21
CA TYR A 464 13.09 -21.43 -30.45
C TYR A 464 12.43 -21.68 -31.81
N SER A 465 11.76 -20.67 -32.38
CA SER A 465 11.04 -20.83 -33.65
C SER A 465 11.14 -19.61 -34.56
N CYS A 466 11.31 -19.83 -35.86
CA CYS A 466 11.26 -18.82 -36.90
C CYS A 466 9.83 -18.65 -37.41
N ARG A 467 9.47 -17.41 -37.77
CA ARG A 467 8.26 -17.12 -38.54
C ARG A 467 8.54 -17.39 -40.02
N LEU A 468 7.88 -18.39 -40.59
CA LEU A 468 7.98 -18.69 -42.01
C LEU A 468 7.19 -17.68 -42.85
N ASP A 469 6.04 -17.25 -42.35
CA ASP A 469 5.17 -16.27 -42.99
C ASP A 469 4.30 -15.57 -41.93
N ASN A 470 3.24 -14.88 -42.35
CA ASN A 470 2.36 -14.18 -41.42
C ASN A 470 1.63 -15.11 -40.45
N ASN A 471 1.41 -16.37 -40.83
CA ASN A 471 0.57 -17.32 -40.12
C ASN A 471 1.33 -18.53 -39.57
N ASN A 472 2.54 -18.83 -40.04
CA ASN A 472 3.22 -20.09 -39.71
C ASN A 472 4.57 -19.87 -39.01
N PHE A 473 4.82 -20.69 -37.98
CA PHE A 473 6.08 -20.82 -37.27
C PHE A 473 6.69 -22.21 -37.50
N ILE A 474 8.01 -22.27 -37.47
CA ILE A 474 8.78 -23.52 -37.52
C ILE A 474 9.91 -23.48 -36.50
N SER A 475 10.25 -24.61 -35.89
CA SER A 475 11.39 -24.71 -34.99
C SER A 475 12.70 -24.31 -35.69
N ASN A 476 13.55 -23.58 -34.98
CA ASN A 476 14.86 -23.11 -35.47
C ASN A 476 15.76 -24.28 -35.93
N ARG A 477 15.57 -25.48 -35.37
CA ARG A 477 16.33 -26.69 -35.76
C ARG A 477 16.04 -27.19 -37.17
N LEU A 478 14.95 -26.73 -37.78
CA LEU A 478 14.51 -27.12 -39.13
C LEU A 478 14.81 -26.05 -40.19
N VAL A 479 15.51 -24.97 -39.81
CA VAL A 479 15.93 -23.90 -40.71
C VAL A 479 17.45 -23.84 -40.72
N GLU A 480 18.05 -23.96 -41.91
CA GLU A 480 19.50 -23.95 -42.08
C GLU A 480 19.96 -22.57 -42.57
N PHE A 481 20.41 -21.72 -41.64
CA PHE A 481 20.97 -20.41 -41.99
C PHE A 481 22.48 -20.51 -42.26
N ASP A 482 22.88 -20.28 -43.51
CA ASP A 482 24.26 -19.94 -43.86
C ASP A 482 24.49 -18.46 -43.52
N CYS A 483 24.73 -18.16 -42.24
CA CYS A 483 24.75 -16.80 -41.71
C CYS A 483 25.69 -15.87 -42.49
N ASP A 484 26.86 -16.36 -42.89
CA ASP A 484 27.87 -15.56 -43.59
C ASP A 484 27.37 -15.17 -45.00
N LYS A 485 26.81 -16.12 -45.76
CA LYS A 485 26.25 -15.81 -47.08
C LYS A 485 24.99 -14.95 -47.02
N ILE A 486 24.17 -15.10 -45.98
CA ILE A 486 22.99 -14.26 -45.79
C ILE A 486 23.42 -12.83 -45.45
N ASP A 487 24.43 -12.65 -44.60
CA ASP A 487 24.99 -11.34 -44.28
C ASP A 487 25.67 -10.68 -45.49
N ASP A 488 26.34 -11.46 -46.34
CA ASP A 488 26.85 -10.98 -47.64
C ASP A 488 25.71 -10.51 -48.55
N ALA A 489 24.63 -11.29 -48.65
CA ALA A 489 23.45 -10.93 -49.43
C ALA A 489 22.76 -9.64 -48.90
N LEU A 490 22.67 -9.49 -47.58
CA LEU A 490 22.15 -8.27 -46.94
C LEU A 490 23.04 -7.06 -47.21
N SER A 491 24.36 -7.25 -47.26
CA SER A 491 25.31 -6.18 -47.56
C SER A 491 25.17 -5.63 -48.98
N LEU A 492 24.69 -6.47 -49.92
CA LEU A 492 24.35 -6.02 -51.28
C LEU A 492 23.05 -5.22 -51.34
N CYS A 493 22.17 -5.35 -50.35
CA CYS A 493 20.91 -4.63 -50.27
C CYS A 493 21.01 -3.34 -49.43
N CYS A 494 21.93 -3.29 -48.46
CA CYS A 494 22.07 -2.20 -47.50
C CYS A 494 23.33 -1.37 -47.74
N ASP A 495 23.21 -0.38 -48.64
CA ASP A 495 24.30 0.54 -48.99
C ASP A 495 24.76 1.40 -47.79
N GLY A 496 23.82 1.79 -46.92
CA GLY A 496 24.06 2.62 -45.73
C GLY A 496 24.33 1.84 -44.44
N ASP A 497 24.30 2.53 -43.31
CA ASP A 497 24.43 1.92 -41.97
C ASP A 497 23.15 1.22 -41.50
N PHE A 498 22.01 1.58 -42.09
CA PHE A 498 20.72 0.96 -41.83
C PHE A 498 19.76 1.12 -43.02
N MET A 499 18.70 0.32 -43.02
CA MET A 499 17.55 0.48 -43.90
C MET A 499 16.26 -0.05 -43.25
N PRO A 500 15.08 0.52 -43.55
CA PRO A 500 13.81 -0.07 -43.14
C PRO A 500 13.70 -1.53 -43.62
N LEU A 501 13.22 -2.42 -42.74
CA LEU A 501 13.07 -3.84 -43.08
C LEU A 501 12.16 -4.03 -44.31
N LYS A 502 11.11 -3.22 -44.43
CA LYS A 502 10.17 -3.26 -45.57
C LYS A 502 10.81 -3.00 -46.94
N ASP A 503 11.98 -2.37 -46.99
CA ASP A 503 12.65 -2.00 -48.24
C ASP A 503 13.44 -3.15 -48.85
N ILE A 504 13.65 -4.24 -48.09
CA ILE A 504 14.26 -5.46 -48.60
C ILE A 504 13.21 -6.24 -49.39
N THR A 505 13.16 -6.00 -50.70
CA THR A 505 12.14 -6.55 -51.60
C THR A 505 12.65 -7.67 -52.50
N ASN A 506 13.98 -7.81 -52.66
CA ASN A 506 14.60 -8.80 -53.51
C ASN A 506 15.40 -9.82 -52.69
N PHE A 507 14.97 -11.08 -52.74
CA PHE A 507 15.61 -12.20 -52.03
C PHE A 507 16.39 -13.13 -52.96
N ALA A 508 16.57 -12.79 -54.24
CA ALA A 508 17.23 -13.67 -55.21
C ALA A 508 18.72 -13.95 -54.89
N SER A 509 19.38 -13.06 -54.15
CA SER A 509 20.76 -13.23 -53.68
C SER A 509 20.89 -14.08 -52.42
N PHE A 510 19.78 -14.36 -51.73
CA PHE A 510 19.81 -15.08 -50.46
C PHE A 510 20.04 -16.57 -50.70
N PRO A 511 20.90 -17.23 -49.91
CA PRO A 511 21.15 -18.66 -50.03
C PRO A 511 19.89 -19.46 -49.63
N PRO A 512 19.71 -20.68 -50.17
CA PRO A 512 18.61 -21.55 -49.75
C PRO A 512 18.76 -21.95 -48.28
N CYS A 513 17.67 -21.85 -47.52
CA CYS A 513 17.61 -22.23 -46.10
C CYS A 513 16.50 -23.27 -45.81
N GLY A 514 16.06 -24.00 -46.83
CA GLY A 514 14.94 -24.94 -46.78
C GLY A 514 13.55 -24.30 -46.93
N HIS A 515 13.46 -22.96 -46.91
CA HIS A 515 12.21 -22.22 -46.97
C HIS A 515 12.31 -21.01 -47.90
N VAL A 516 11.15 -20.51 -48.37
CA VAL A 516 11.08 -19.33 -49.23
C VAL A 516 11.34 -18.09 -48.40
N TRP A 517 12.37 -17.33 -48.78
CA TRP A 517 12.68 -16.05 -48.16
C TRP A 517 11.55 -15.04 -48.34
N ASN A 518 11.25 -14.36 -47.24
CA ASN A 518 10.36 -13.22 -47.16
C ASN A 518 10.72 -12.40 -45.91
N LEU A 519 10.05 -11.27 -45.73
CA LEU A 519 10.33 -10.36 -44.62
C LEU A 519 10.13 -10.97 -43.22
N ARG A 520 9.26 -11.97 -43.04
CA ARG A 520 9.06 -12.65 -41.74
C ARG A 520 10.20 -13.60 -41.41
N LEU A 521 10.67 -14.34 -42.41
CA LEU A 521 11.83 -15.20 -42.23
C LEU A 521 13.09 -14.37 -42.00
N LEU A 522 13.22 -13.23 -42.70
CA LEU A 522 14.30 -12.28 -42.49
C LEU A 522 14.24 -11.62 -41.09
N GLU A 523 13.05 -11.20 -40.63
CA GLU A 523 12.83 -10.72 -39.26
C GLU A 523 13.36 -11.73 -38.24
N SER A 524 13.05 -13.02 -38.43
CA SER A 524 13.53 -14.10 -37.56
C SER A 524 15.06 -14.24 -37.62
N PHE A 525 15.65 -14.26 -38.82
CA PHE A 525 17.10 -14.36 -39.00
C PHE A 525 17.87 -13.20 -38.33
N LEU A 526 17.37 -11.97 -38.45
CA LEU A 526 18.01 -10.79 -37.86
C LEU A 526 17.96 -10.77 -36.32
N LEU A 527 17.04 -11.52 -35.71
CA LEU A 527 16.93 -11.64 -34.25
C LEU A 527 17.88 -12.71 -33.67
N ILE A 528 18.21 -13.75 -34.43
CA ILE A 528 18.91 -14.93 -33.86
C ILE A 528 20.18 -15.36 -34.60
N GLY A 529 20.38 -14.95 -35.85
CA GLY A 529 21.35 -15.57 -36.76
C GLY A 529 22.41 -14.63 -37.33
N SER A 530 22.05 -13.38 -37.64
CA SER A 530 22.97 -12.44 -38.29
C SER A 530 24.15 -12.07 -37.38
N LYS A 531 25.35 -11.99 -37.97
CA LYS A 531 26.58 -11.55 -37.31
C LYS A 531 26.87 -10.09 -37.61
N MET A 532 26.51 -9.63 -38.82
CA MET A 532 26.78 -8.27 -39.29
C MET A 532 25.63 -7.29 -39.10
N PHE A 533 24.40 -7.79 -39.00
CA PHE A 533 23.19 -6.98 -38.89
C PHE A 533 22.39 -7.35 -37.64
N LYS A 534 21.55 -6.42 -37.20
CA LYS A 534 20.55 -6.61 -36.15
C LYS A 534 19.26 -5.93 -36.56
N LEU A 535 18.15 -6.40 -36.00
CA LEU A 535 16.85 -5.72 -36.11
C LEU A 535 16.67 -4.74 -34.95
N LEU A 536 16.41 -3.46 -35.24
CA LEU A 536 15.94 -2.49 -34.26
C LEU A 536 14.47 -2.14 -34.53
N TYR A 537 13.63 -2.09 -33.50
CA TYR A 537 12.20 -1.82 -33.61
C TYR A 537 11.66 -1.04 -32.40
N GLY A 538 10.50 -0.42 -32.57
CA GLY A 538 9.83 0.36 -31.53
C GLY A 538 9.05 -0.51 -30.55
N GLY A 539 9.62 -0.78 -29.38
CA GLY A 539 8.92 -1.39 -28.24
C GLY A 539 8.75 -2.91 -28.33
N TYR A 540 7.93 -3.41 -29.26
CA TYR A 540 7.65 -4.84 -29.42
C TYR A 540 7.42 -5.22 -30.89
N LEU A 541 7.63 -6.49 -31.22
CA LEU A 541 7.32 -7.03 -32.55
C LEU A 541 5.81 -7.13 -32.76
N ASN A 542 5.36 -6.88 -33.99
CA ASN A 542 3.94 -6.93 -34.32
C ASN A 542 3.58 -8.26 -34.99
N LYS A 543 2.57 -8.96 -34.45
CA LYS A 543 2.11 -10.24 -35.03
C LYS A 543 1.54 -10.09 -36.44
N ASN A 544 0.88 -8.99 -36.77
CA ASN A 544 0.15 -8.83 -38.04
C ASN A 544 0.94 -8.04 -39.09
N ASN A 545 1.70 -7.04 -38.67
CA ASN A 545 2.43 -6.14 -39.56
C ASN A 545 3.94 -6.29 -39.38
N ILE A 546 4.72 -5.89 -40.38
CA ILE A 546 6.18 -5.88 -40.34
C ILE A 546 6.63 -4.43 -40.20
N SER A 547 7.58 -4.19 -39.31
CA SER A 547 8.18 -2.88 -39.09
C SER A 547 9.55 -3.02 -38.45
N GLY A 548 10.31 -1.94 -38.45
CA GLY A 548 11.63 -1.89 -37.86
C GLY A 548 12.70 -1.75 -38.92
N THR A 549 13.94 -1.79 -38.48
CA THR A 549 15.09 -1.36 -39.27
C THR A 549 16.20 -2.38 -39.15
N VAL A 550 16.75 -2.77 -40.30
CA VAL A 550 17.97 -3.57 -40.39
C VAL A 550 19.15 -2.63 -40.21
N VAL A 551 20.00 -2.90 -39.23
CA VAL A 551 21.09 -2.00 -38.82
C VAL A 551 22.40 -2.78 -38.79
N LYS A 552 23.47 -2.24 -39.38
CA LYS A 552 24.82 -2.82 -39.27
C LYS A 552 25.28 -2.78 -37.81
N CYS A 553 25.79 -3.90 -37.30
CA CYS A 553 26.24 -4.04 -35.91
C CYS A 553 27.38 -3.07 -35.54
N ASN A 554 28.25 -2.76 -36.50
CA ASN A 554 29.37 -1.83 -36.34
C ASN A 554 28.98 -0.35 -36.51
N SER A 555 27.72 -0.03 -36.85
CA SER A 555 27.26 1.35 -37.02
C SER A 555 27.16 2.11 -35.68
N GLN A 556 26.98 3.43 -35.80
CA GLN A 556 26.73 4.31 -34.66
C GLN A 556 25.35 4.09 -33.99
N PHE A 557 24.41 3.44 -34.67
CA PHE A 557 23.03 3.29 -34.20
C PHE A 557 22.90 2.14 -33.17
N LYS A 558 22.71 2.50 -31.91
CA LYS A 558 22.62 1.53 -30.80
C LYS A 558 21.18 1.22 -30.43
N SER A 559 20.27 2.17 -30.58
CA SER A 559 18.86 2.06 -30.27
C SER A 559 17.96 2.38 -31.47
N PHE A 560 16.70 1.95 -31.42
CA PHE A 560 15.71 2.32 -32.44
C PHE A 560 15.47 3.84 -32.47
N ASP A 561 15.54 4.51 -31.31
CA ASP A 561 15.42 5.97 -31.21
C ASP A 561 16.55 6.68 -31.98
N ASP A 562 17.78 6.15 -31.99
CA ASP A 562 18.89 6.73 -32.76
C ASP A 562 18.59 6.73 -34.27
N VAL A 563 18.04 5.61 -34.75
CA VAL A 563 17.63 5.45 -36.16
C VAL A 563 16.52 6.45 -36.49
N VAL A 564 15.50 6.54 -35.64
CA VAL A 564 14.36 7.47 -35.86
C VAL A 564 14.83 8.92 -35.87
N ILE A 565 15.71 9.32 -34.94
CA ILE A 565 16.28 10.67 -34.88
C ILE A 565 17.00 10.99 -36.18
N TYR A 566 17.85 10.09 -36.65
CA TYR A 566 18.61 10.31 -37.88
C TYR A 566 17.72 10.34 -39.12
N ALA A 567 16.81 9.37 -39.27
CA ALA A 567 15.87 9.31 -40.39
C ALA A 567 15.00 10.57 -40.47
N LEU A 568 14.51 11.06 -39.32
CA LEU A 568 13.79 12.33 -39.26
C LEU A 568 14.72 13.50 -39.60
N ALA A 569 15.92 13.58 -39.04
CA ALA A 569 16.84 14.69 -39.28
C ALA A 569 17.21 14.84 -40.77
N THR A 570 17.43 13.73 -41.47
CA THR A 570 17.83 13.70 -42.89
C THR A 570 16.66 13.76 -43.87
N SER A 571 15.41 13.62 -43.40
CA SER A 571 14.22 13.73 -44.25
C SER A 571 13.95 15.17 -44.69
N GLU A 572 13.22 15.33 -45.80
CA GLU A 572 12.77 16.64 -46.29
C GLU A 572 11.44 17.10 -45.66
N ILE A 573 10.84 16.30 -44.79
CA ILE A 573 9.56 16.63 -44.15
C ILE A 573 9.70 17.74 -43.11
N ARG A 574 8.57 18.39 -42.82
CA ARG A 574 8.45 19.28 -41.65
C ARG A 574 8.53 18.44 -40.38
N LEU A 575 9.34 18.85 -39.40
CA LEU A 575 9.46 18.14 -38.12
C LEU A 575 8.31 18.51 -37.16
N THR A 576 7.08 18.34 -37.63
CA THR A 576 5.89 18.37 -36.77
C THR A 576 5.54 16.95 -36.35
N LYS A 577 4.80 16.80 -35.25
CA LYS A 577 4.37 15.49 -34.74
C LYS A 577 3.63 14.65 -35.78
N ASN A 578 2.68 15.25 -36.50
CA ASN A 578 1.85 14.52 -37.46
C ASN A 578 2.68 14.11 -38.68
N ASP A 579 3.42 15.06 -39.27
CA ASP A 579 4.25 14.80 -40.46
C ASP A 579 5.31 13.73 -40.17
N ALA A 580 5.92 13.75 -38.98
CA ALA A 580 6.90 12.77 -38.56
C ALA A 580 6.29 11.37 -38.37
N LEU A 581 5.12 11.25 -37.72
CA LEU A 581 4.45 9.96 -37.56
C LEU A 581 3.97 9.40 -38.90
N ASP A 582 3.51 10.25 -39.81
CA ASP A 582 3.13 9.86 -41.17
C ASP A 582 4.35 9.36 -41.96
N PHE A 583 5.46 10.10 -41.92
CA PHE A 583 6.71 9.68 -42.54
C PHE A 583 7.19 8.35 -41.97
N LEU A 584 7.29 8.20 -40.64
CA LEU A 584 7.79 6.98 -40.03
C LEU A 584 6.92 5.76 -40.34
N ALA A 585 5.60 5.94 -40.43
CA ALA A 585 4.68 4.88 -40.80
C ALA A 585 4.77 4.52 -42.30
N ASN A 586 4.79 5.53 -43.16
CA ASN A 586 4.90 5.32 -44.61
C ASN A 586 6.25 4.68 -44.98
N GLU A 587 7.32 5.07 -44.28
CA GLU A 587 8.66 4.50 -44.39
C GLU A 587 8.87 3.21 -43.59
N GLY A 588 7.80 2.63 -43.00
CA GLY A 588 7.85 1.29 -42.39
C GLY A 588 8.72 1.16 -41.14
N TYR A 589 9.15 2.28 -40.54
CA TYR A 589 9.81 2.27 -39.23
C TYR A 589 8.83 1.82 -38.14
N ILE A 590 7.58 2.30 -38.20
CA ILE A 590 6.52 2.00 -37.24
C ILE A 590 5.24 1.55 -37.96
N VAL A 591 4.39 0.76 -37.27
CA VAL A 591 3.10 0.32 -37.83
C VAL A 591 1.99 1.34 -37.58
N GLN A 592 1.90 1.83 -36.35
CA GLN A 592 0.87 2.78 -35.95
C GLN A 592 1.43 4.19 -35.99
N ARG A 593 0.62 5.17 -36.41
CA ARG A 593 0.93 6.62 -36.32
C ARG A 593 0.84 7.11 -34.86
N ARG A 594 1.55 6.42 -33.98
CA ARG A 594 1.63 6.64 -32.54
C ARG A 594 3.01 6.20 -32.07
N PHE A 595 3.73 7.10 -31.42
CA PHE A 595 5.00 6.78 -30.80
C PHE A 595 5.17 7.67 -29.56
N ALA A 596 5.17 7.05 -28.37
CA ALA A 596 5.03 7.77 -27.10
C ALA A 596 6.12 8.83 -26.87
N THR A 597 7.32 8.59 -27.37
CA THR A 597 8.51 9.45 -27.18
C THR A 597 8.74 10.44 -28.32
N ILE A 598 7.84 10.51 -29.32
CA ILE A 598 8.06 11.28 -30.56
C ILE A 598 8.40 12.75 -30.31
N ASP A 599 7.78 13.39 -29.33
CA ASP A 599 8.00 14.81 -29.04
C ASP A 599 9.47 15.07 -28.62
N ASN A 600 10.06 14.17 -27.83
CA ASN A 600 11.48 14.25 -27.43
C ASN A 600 12.42 13.93 -28.59
N LEU A 601 12.04 12.98 -29.46
CA LEU A 601 12.85 12.61 -30.62
C LEU A 601 12.90 13.74 -31.66
N LEU A 602 11.81 14.50 -31.82
CA LEU A 602 11.75 15.65 -32.73
C LEU A 602 12.72 16.76 -32.35
N ILE A 603 12.89 17.05 -31.05
CA ILE A 603 13.85 18.05 -30.57
C ILE A 603 15.26 17.65 -31.01
N LYS A 604 15.66 16.40 -30.73
CA LYS A 604 16.98 15.86 -31.10
C LYS A 604 17.18 15.79 -32.61
N ALA A 605 16.14 15.41 -33.36
CA ALA A 605 16.18 15.38 -34.82
C ALA A 605 16.38 16.79 -35.41
N ASN A 606 15.74 17.81 -34.83
CA ASN A 606 15.91 19.19 -35.29
C ASN A 606 17.31 19.73 -34.99
N GLU A 607 17.87 19.43 -33.81
CA GLU A 607 19.26 19.77 -33.48
C GLU A 607 20.25 19.11 -34.45
N LEU A 608 20.07 17.82 -34.74
CA LEU A 608 20.91 17.10 -35.68
C LEU A 608 20.75 17.64 -37.12
N ARG A 609 19.53 17.95 -37.55
CA ARG A 609 19.25 18.52 -38.87
C ARG A 609 19.96 19.86 -39.08
N ASN A 610 20.02 20.70 -38.04
CA ASN A 610 20.75 21.97 -38.12
C ASN A 610 22.26 21.73 -38.23
N LYS A 611 22.82 20.81 -37.44
CA LYS A 611 24.24 20.44 -37.52
C LYS A 611 24.66 19.83 -38.85
N LEU A 612 23.74 19.23 -39.60
CA LEU A 612 24.01 18.66 -40.92
C LEU A 612 23.91 19.68 -42.06
N LYS A 613 23.33 20.87 -41.79
CA LYS A 613 23.22 21.97 -42.76
C LYS A 613 24.37 22.97 -42.65
N ASP A 614 25.01 23.04 -41.49
CA ASP A 614 26.29 23.73 -41.26
C ASP A 614 27.46 22.85 -41.75
#